data_AF-A0A660KSX9-F1
#
_entry.id   AF-A0A660KSX9-F1
#
_cell.length_a   1.000
_cell.length_b   1.000
_cell.length_c   1.000
_cell.angle_alpha   90.00
_cell.angle_beta   90.00
_cell.angle_gamma   90.00
#
_symmetry.space_group_name_H-M   'P 1'
#
loop_
_entity.id
_entity.type
_entity.pdbx_description
1 polymer ?
#
loop_
_entity_poly.entity_id
_entity_poly.type
_entity_poly.pdbx_seq_one_letter_code
_entity_poly.pdbx_strand_id
1 'polypeptide(L)'
;MDDHYINVPIDKIELQSRKIDIIEDGEGSSGHDQPAINMDLEERYTNFIAEGDLTREVEALGTNRPPAKIQKVIFLLRDHEHFIKYFEPRVASLGPIHYGNQKYQLGEKYKLKLAYEFVRGCGKDINLLYEVSKKIKQLRECFEEEVTKKYDDVALAWMLFVDGCAILQYIFCAAKNKFVELNIKNDSVAFAQQDLFLLENQVPYGLLKLLMSLSGKEVEFSESIEHFIGSVTYDQQTKPQQKQEERDPTHLLDLLRTTLLGPLQPRKPTHLINVHGHVKKIQIGNHIGIRFGFYPGYLSLPPITVDDSTGPRFMNLIAYEMCLDFENDFGISSYISFLDSLIDEPNDVKDLRKARVLFNFLGSDQEVADLFNAIGTDLVPNLEAYNDVKFQIQKYYENSWMTWMAQVLHDHFSSPWTIIAFLGVLLGLGLTATQTWYAVDSPPGPCDDFCKLKLP
;
A
#
# COMPACT_ATOMS: atom_id res chain seq x y z
N MET A 1 -11.29 -10.18 -17.38
CA MET A 1 -11.65 -9.77 -16.01
C MET A 1 -10.43 -10.10 -15.18
N ASP A 2 -9.83 -9.12 -14.51
CA ASP A 2 -8.74 -9.40 -13.57
C ASP A 2 -9.38 -10.07 -12.34
N ASP A 3 -9.12 -11.35 -12.11
CA ASP A 3 -9.75 -12.16 -11.04
C ASP A 3 -9.32 -11.74 -9.61
N HIS A 4 -8.55 -10.65 -9.48
CA HIS A 4 -7.87 -10.24 -8.25
C HIS A 4 -8.57 -9.09 -7.52
N TYR A 5 -9.68 -8.57 -8.07
CA TYR A 5 -10.38 -7.39 -7.54
C TYR A 5 -11.86 -7.71 -7.24
N ILE A 6 -12.37 -7.16 -6.15
CA ILE A 6 -13.77 -7.32 -5.73
C ILE A 6 -14.52 -6.03 -5.98
N ASN A 7 -15.65 -6.13 -6.69
CA ASN A 7 -16.53 -5.00 -6.98
C ASN A 7 -17.56 -4.85 -5.88
N VAL A 8 -17.54 -3.71 -5.18
CA VAL A 8 -18.51 -3.33 -4.18
C VAL A 8 -19.43 -2.26 -4.76
N PRO A 9 -20.75 -2.46 -4.77
CA PRO A 9 -21.71 -1.41 -5.15
C PRO A 9 -21.51 -0.17 -4.28
N ILE A 10 -21.43 1.02 -4.91
CA ILE A 10 -21.10 2.27 -4.18
C ILE A 10 -22.24 2.69 -3.23
N ASP A 11 -23.48 2.30 -3.51
CA ASP A 11 -24.66 2.50 -2.66
C ASP A 11 -24.57 1.77 -1.31
N LYS A 12 -23.68 0.78 -1.19
CA LYS A 12 -23.40 0.07 0.07
C LYS A 12 -22.19 0.62 0.82
N ILE A 13 -21.51 1.61 0.26
CA ILE A 13 -20.38 2.28 0.89
C ILE A 13 -20.84 3.71 1.14
N GLU A 14 -21.22 4.00 2.37
CA GLU A 14 -21.53 5.37 2.78
C GLU A 14 -20.19 6.12 2.92
N LEU A 15 -19.62 6.52 1.78
CA LEU A 15 -18.45 7.39 1.75
C LEU A 15 -18.83 8.70 2.43
N GLN A 16 -18.37 8.87 3.66
CA GLN A 16 -18.51 10.12 4.39
C GLN A 16 -17.75 11.18 3.60
N SER A 17 -18.48 12.02 2.87
CA SER A 17 -17.96 13.21 2.19
C SER A 17 -17.29 14.22 3.14
N ARG A 18 -17.26 13.94 4.45
CA ARG A 18 -16.78 14.81 5.52
C ARG A 18 -15.26 14.93 5.62
N LYS A 19 -14.47 14.01 5.06
CA LYS A 19 -12.99 14.08 5.10
C LYS A 19 -12.36 14.66 3.81
N ILE A 20 -13.16 15.14 2.86
CA ILE A 20 -12.67 15.79 1.62
C ILE A 20 -12.91 17.31 1.72
N ASP A 21 -12.33 17.95 2.74
CA ASP A 21 -12.19 19.40 2.73
C ASP A 21 -10.83 19.74 2.10
N ILE A 22 -10.90 20.43 0.97
CA ILE A 22 -9.76 21.11 0.35
C ILE A 22 -9.29 22.14 1.37
N ILE A 23 -8.06 22.00 1.86
CA ILE A 23 -7.42 22.98 2.74
C ILE A 23 -7.34 24.30 1.96
N GLU A 24 -8.24 25.24 2.25
CA GLU A 24 -8.12 26.63 1.84
C GLU A 24 -7.20 27.35 2.84
N ASP A 25 -6.20 28.04 2.30
CA ASP A 25 -5.19 28.80 3.03
C ASP A 25 -5.83 29.81 4.00
N GLY A 26 -5.69 29.55 5.30
CA GLY A 26 -6.07 30.47 6.37
C GLY A 26 -4.90 31.38 6.76
N GLU A 27 -5.05 32.68 6.48
CA GLU A 27 -4.13 33.75 6.89
C GLU A 27 -3.88 33.78 8.40
N GLY A 28 -2.61 33.91 8.78
CA GLY A 28 -2.16 34.01 10.16
C GLY A 28 -2.49 35.36 10.81
N SER A 29 -2.70 35.34 12.13
CA SER A 29 -2.71 36.53 12.97
C SER A 29 -1.94 36.29 14.27
N SER A 30 -1.40 37.41 14.75
CA SER A 30 -0.27 37.64 15.65
C SER A 30 -0.45 37.26 17.13
N GLY A 31 0.67 37.06 17.82
CA GLY A 31 0.91 37.78 19.08
C GLY A 31 1.69 37.05 20.20
N HIS A 32 2.88 37.59 20.51
CA HIS A 32 3.63 37.55 21.79
C HIS A 32 4.34 36.25 22.22
N ASP A 33 5.54 36.22 22.80
CA ASP A 33 6.60 37.20 23.10
C ASP A 33 7.89 36.37 23.30
N GLN A 34 9.00 36.69 22.62
CA GLN A 34 10.29 35.99 22.78
C GLN A 34 11.27 36.84 23.61
N PRO A 35 12.01 36.27 24.58
CA PRO A 35 13.05 37.00 25.28
C PRO A 35 14.31 37.16 24.41
N ALA A 36 14.94 38.33 24.51
CA ALA A 36 16.08 38.75 23.72
C ALA A 36 17.31 37.84 23.91
N ILE A 37 17.74 37.20 22.81
CA ILE A 37 19.04 36.56 22.69
C ILE A 37 19.95 37.55 21.97
N ASN A 38 20.89 38.12 22.72
CA ASN A 38 21.94 38.99 22.17
C ASN A 38 23.04 38.11 21.57
N MET A 39 22.97 37.88 20.26
CA MET A 39 23.98 37.16 19.47
C MET A 39 23.93 37.72 18.05
N ASP A 40 25.10 37.87 17.42
CA ASP A 40 25.30 38.63 16.19
C ASP A 40 24.40 38.14 15.03
N LEU A 41 23.42 38.98 14.67
CA LEU A 41 22.39 38.68 13.67
C LEU A 41 23.00 38.47 12.27
N GLU A 42 24.14 39.11 11.97
CA GLU A 42 24.81 38.96 10.68
C GLU A 42 25.46 37.59 10.52
N GLU A 43 26.11 37.06 11.55
CA GLU A 43 26.69 35.71 11.51
C GLU A 43 25.59 34.66 11.34
N ARG A 44 24.46 34.83 12.05
CA ARG A 44 23.31 33.93 11.95
C ARG A 44 22.62 34.01 10.59
N TYR A 45 22.48 35.20 10.02
CA TYR A 45 21.93 35.39 8.67
C TYR A 45 22.88 34.83 7.61
N THR A 46 24.19 35.02 7.75
CA THR A 46 25.18 34.49 6.82
C THR A 46 25.21 32.96 6.86
N ASN A 47 25.15 32.36 8.05
CA ASN A 47 25.03 30.91 8.21
C ASN A 47 23.70 30.39 7.67
N PHE A 48 22.59 31.10 7.89
CA PHE A 48 21.27 30.75 7.34
C PHE A 48 21.24 30.80 5.80
N ILE A 49 21.85 31.81 5.19
CA ILE A 49 21.98 31.92 3.74
C ILE A 49 22.92 30.84 3.19
N ALA A 50 24.04 30.56 3.87
CA ALA A 50 24.97 29.50 3.48
C ALA A 50 24.35 28.10 3.60
N GLU A 51 23.59 27.83 4.67
CA GLU A 51 22.82 26.60 4.83
C GLU A 51 21.70 26.51 3.77
N GLY A 52 21.01 27.63 3.49
CA GLY A 52 19.96 27.72 2.46
C GLY A 52 20.47 27.53 1.02
N ASP A 53 21.67 27.99 0.71
CA ASP A 53 22.32 27.75 -0.59
C ASP A 53 22.85 26.32 -0.71
N LEU A 54 23.26 25.69 0.41
CA LEU A 54 23.59 24.25 0.44
C LEU A 54 22.34 23.39 0.15
N THR A 55 21.16 23.79 0.64
CA THR A 55 19.88 23.13 0.31
C THR A 55 19.49 23.31 -1.15
N ARG A 56 19.83 24.45 -1.78
CA ARG A 56 19.61 24.67 -3.23
C ARG A 56 20.49 23.80 -4.11
N GLU A 57 21.72 23.46 -3.71
CA GLU A 57 22.52 22.46 -4.41
C GLU A 57 21.89 21.05 -4.34
N VAL A 58 21.21 20.73 -3.24
CA VAL A 58 20.43 19.48 -3.09
C VAL A 58 19.16 19.48 -3.97
N GLU A 59 18.51 20.64 -4.13
CA GLU A 59 17.36 20.82 -5.04
C GLU A 59 17.75 20.87 -6.54
N ALA A 60 18.97 21.31 -6.86
CA ALA A 60 19.49 21.37 -8.23
C ALA A 60 19.87 19.99 -8.82
N LEU A 61 19.88 18.93 -8.01
CA LEU A 61 20.04 17.55 -8.46
C LEU A 61 18.71 17.01 -9.03
N GLY A 62 18.42 17.36 -10.28
CA GLY A 62 17.34 16.71 -11.03
C GLY A 62 17.55 15.19 -11.19
N THR A 63 16.45 14.43 -11.07
CA THR A 63 16.25 12.99 -11.42
C THR A 63 17.20 11.91 -10.86
N ASN A 64 18.31 12.25 -10.23
CA ASN A 64 19.25 11.29 -9.63
C ASN A 64 19.49 11.61 -8.16
N ARG A 65 18.42 11.59 -7.35
CA ARG A 65 18.58 11.56 -5.89
C ARG A 65 19.22 10.22 -5.48
N PRO A 66 20.10 10.22 -4.46
CA PRO A 66 20.73 9.00 -3.98
C PRO A 66 19.67 7.97 -3.54
N PRO A 67 20.00 6.67 -3.56
CA PRO A 67 19.10 5.66 -3.02
C PRO A 67 18.82 5.94 -1.54
N ALA A 68 17.61 5.59 -1.09
CA ALA A 68 17.20 5.67 0.31
C ALA A 68 18.27 5.02 1.19
N LYS A 69 18.47 5.57 2.38
CA LYS A 69 19.37 5.05 3.40
C LYS A 69 18.56 4.41 4.51
N ILE A 70 19.16 3.39 5.12
CA ILE A 70 18.66 2.81 6.36
C ILE A 70 18.89 3.83 7.47
N GLN A 71 17.80 4.28 8.06
CA GLN A 71 17.74 5.39 9.01
C GLN A 71 16.71 5.12 10.10
N LYS A 72 16.65 6.01 11.09
CA LYS A 72 15.60 5.97 12.12
C LYS A 72 14.30 6.56 11.59
N VAL A 73 13.18 6.10 12.13
CA VAL A 73 11.87 6.72 11.92
C VAL A 73 11.94 8.17 12.39
N ILE A 74 11.39 9.08 11.59
CA ILE A 74 11.34 10.51 11.90
C ILE A 74 10.66 10.75 13.25
N PHE A 75 11.13 11.76 13.98
CA PHE A 75 10.68 12.06 15.34
C PHE A 75 9.16 12.26 15.45
N LEU A 76 8.54 12.84 14.40
CA LEU A 76 7.09 13.03 14.30
C LEU A 76 6.28 11.74 14.53
N LEU A 77 6.72 10.63 13.92
CA LEU A 77 6.08 9.33 14.10
C LEU A 77 6.63 8.59 15.31
N ARG A 78 7.94 8.69 15.54
CA ARG A 78 8.63 7.91 16.57
C ARG A 78 8.25 8.32 17.99
N ASP A 79 8.06 9.61 18.24
CA ASP A 79 7.78 10.15 19.57
C ASP A 79 6.27 10.18 19.89
N HIS A 80 5.43 9.78 18.93
CA HIS A 80 4.00 9.65 19.13
C HIS A 80 3.69 8.44 20.00
N GLU A 81 3.08 8.68 21.17
CA GLU A 81 2.86 7.67 22.23
C GLU A 81 2.12 6.43 21.72
N HIS A 82 1.18 6.61 20.80
CA HIS A 82 0.40 5.50 20.24
C HIS A 82 1.11 4.72 19.12
N PHE A 83 2.13 5.30 18.48
CA PHE A 83 2.79 4.71 17.31
C PHE A 83 4.16 4.12 17.61
N ILE A 84 4.84 4.53 18.68
CA ILE A 84 6.16 4.01 19.04
C ILE A 84 6.21 2.47 19.08
N LYS A 85 5.13 1.83 19.55
CA LYS A 85 4.99 0.37 19.61
C LYS A 85 5.09 -0.33 18.25
N TYR A 86 4.86 0.38 17.14
CA TYR A 86 4.90 -0.16 15.79
C TYR A 86 6.31 -0.18 15.19
N PHE A 87 7.25 0.57 15.77
CA PHE A 87 8.61 0.69 15.24
C PHE A 87 9.64 -0.12 16.04
N GLU A 88 9.28 -0.59 17.24
CA GLU A 88 10.16 -1.41 18.06
C GLU A 88 10.12 -2.90 17.67
N PRO A 89 11.29 -3.57 17.57
CA PRO A 89 11.33 -5.01 17.43
C PRO A 89 10.61 -5.73 18.58
N ARG A 90 10.03 -6.88 18.26
CA ARG A 90 9.30 -7.74 19.19
C ARG A 90 10.15 -8.90 19.69
N VAL A 91 11.05 -9.42 18.85
CA VAL A 91 11.87 -10.61 19.14
C VAL A 91 13.35 -10.34 18.92
N ALA A 92 13.73 -9.84 17.73
CA ALA A 92 15.12 -9.78 17.30
C ALA A 92 15.47 -8.41 16.70
N SER A 93 16.54 -7.82 17.22
CA SER A 93 17.21 -6.69 16.58
C SER A 93 17.96 -7.17 15.34
N LEU A 94 17.85 -6.44 14.25
CA LEU A 94 18.53 -6.67 12.98
C LEU A 94 19.18 -5.35 12.54
N GLY A 95 20.48 -5.41 12.32
CA GLY A 95 21.26 -4.22 12.00
C GLY A 95 21.54 -3.32 13.20
N PRO A 96 22.12 -2.13 12.95
CA PRO A 96 22.83 -1.31 13.94
C PRO A 96 21.97 -0.53 14.93
N ILE A 97 20.69 -0.26 14.63
CA ILE A 97 19.87 0.70 15.40
C ILE A 97 19.53 0.14 16.78
N HIS A 98 19.00 -1.09 16.84
CA HIS A 98 18.59 -1.76 18.08
C HIS A 98 19.63 -2.72 18.65
N TYR A 99 20.80 -2.84 18.01
CA TYR A 99 21.82 -3.81 18.38
C TYR A 99 22.32 -3.63 19.81
N GLY A 100 22.48 -4.76 20.52
CA GLY A 100 22.93 -4.79 21.91
C GLY A 100 21.85 -4.45 22.95
N ASN A 101 20.61 -4.19 22.54
CA ASN A 101 19.52 -3.95 23.47
C ASN A 101 19.16 -5.24 24.24
N GLN A 102 19.16 -5.15 25.58
CA GLN A 102 18.90 -6.29 26.47
C GLN A 102 17.51 -6.91 26.29
N LYS A 103 16.52 -6.14 25.79
CA LYS A 103 15.17 -6.62 25.48
C LYS A 103 15.17 -7.78 24.47
N TYR A 104 16.16 -7.85 23.58
CA TYR A 104 16.20 -8.79 22.45
C TYR A 104 17.20 -9.95 22.62
N GLN A 105 17.71 -10.19 23.83
CA GLN A 105 18.73 -11.23 24.08
C GLN A 105 18.30 -12.64 23.66
N LEU A 106 17.00 -12.97 23.74
CA LEU A 106 16.50 -14.25 23.24
C LEU A 106 16.58 -14.30 21.71
N GLY A 107 16.22 -13.22 21.03
CA GLY A 107 16.36 -13.06 19.58
C GLY A 107 17.80 -13.22 19.12
N GLU A 108 18.78 -12.68 19.86
CA GLU A 108 20.21 -12.86 19.56
C GLU A 108 20.61 -14.35 19.52
N LYS A 109 20.07 -15.18 20.42
CA LYS A 109 20.32 -16.63 20.40
C LYS A 109 19.73 -17.29 19.16
N TYR A 110 18.53 -16.89 18.74
CA TYR A 110 17.90 -17.41 17.52
C TYR A 110 18.65 -16.96 16.26
N LYS A 111 19.10 -15.70 16.20
CA LYS A 111 19.91 -15.19 15.09
C LYS A 111 21.20 -15.98 14.92
N LEU A 112 21.94 -16.22 16.01
CA LEU A 112 23.16 -17.02 15.96
C LEU A 112 22.89 -18.45 15.48
N LYS A 113 21.77 -19.06 15.92
CA LYS A 113 21.38 -20.40 15.45
C LYS A 113 21.07 -20.40 13.94
N LEU A 114 20.30 -19.43 13.46
CA LEU A 114 19.95 -19.28 12.04
C LEU A 114 21.20 -18.99 11.19
N ALA A 115 22.07 -18.09 11.65
CA ALA A 115 23.32 -17.78 10.98
C ALA A 115 24.26 -19.00 10.91
N TYR A 116 24.35 -19.78 11.98
CA TYR A 116 25.10 -21.04 11.97
C TYR A 116 24.56 -22.02 10.92
N GLU A 117 23.25 -22.17 10.83
CA GLU A 117 22.60 -23.04 9.84
C GLU A 117 22.83 -22.59 8.40
N PHE A 118 22.80 -21.28 8.15
CA PHE A 118 23.18 -20.70 6.86
C PHE A 118 24.62 -21.09 6.49
N VAL A 119 25.57 -20.81 7.40
CA VAL A 119 27.01 -21.05 7.16
C VAL A 119 27.29 -22.54 6.95
N ARG A 120 26.74 -23.40 7.83
CA ARG A 120 26.81 -24.86 7.71
C ARG A 120 26.28 -25.34 6.36
N GLY A 121 25.18 -24.74 5.89
CA GLY A 121 24.56 -25.04 4.61
C GLY A 121 25.38 -24.61 3.39
N CYS A 122 26.36 -23.71 3.55
CA CYS A 122 27.27 -23.24 2.49
C CYS A 122 28.54 -24.09 2.37
N GLY A 123 28.95 -24.81 3.43
CA GLY A 123 30.16 -25.63 3.45
C GLY A 123 31.48 -24.85 3.31
N LYS A 124 31.48 -23.53 3.59
CA LYS A 124 32.62 -22.61 3.39
C LYS A 124 32.72 -21.58 4.54
N ASP A 125 33.13 -22.01 5.73
CA ASP A 125 32.95 -21.24 6.97
C ASP A 125 33.74 -19.92 7.07
N ILE A 126 35.02 -19.87 6.68
CA ILE A 126 35.91 -18.72 6.95
C ILE A 126 35.86 -17.62 5.89
N ASN A 127 35.46 -17.95 4.65
CA ASN A 127 35.53 -16.98 3.55
C ASN A 127 34.38 -15.96 3.57
N LEU A 128 33.22 -16.30 4.14
CA LEU A 128 32.03 -15.44 4.05
C LEU A 128 32.19 -14.12 4.80
N LEU A 129 32.57 -14.17 6.08
CA LEU A 129 32.79 -12.97 6.89
C LEU A 129 33.90 -12.09 6.29
N TYR A 130 34.96 -12.70 5.76
CA TYR A 130 36.05 -11.96 5.12
C TYR A 130 35.56 -11.16 3.89
N GLU A 131 34.69 -11.74 3.06
CA GLU A 131 34.11 -11.03 1.91
C GLU A 131 33.15 -9.91 2.33
N VAL A 132 32.39 -10.09 3.42
CA VAL A 132 31.58 -9.00 4.01
C VAL A 132 32.49 -7.87 4.52
N SER A 133 33.54 -8.20 5.27
CA SER A 133 34.50 -7.22 5.79
C SER A 133 35.19 -6.42 4.68
N LYS A 134 35.50 -7.03 3.53
CA LYS A 134 36.05 -6.30 2.36
C LYS A 134 35.09 -5.23 1.82
N LYS A 135 33.78 -5.49 1.90
CA LYS A 135 32.72 -4.63 1.38
C LYS A 135 32.13 -3.69 2.42
N ILE A 136 32.66 -3.70 3.65
CA ILE A 136 32.04 -2.98 4.78
C ILE A 136 31.87 -1.49 4.54
N LYS A 137 32.83 -0.84 3.88
CA LYS A 137 32.75 0.60 3.56
C LYS A 137 31.57 0.90 2.63
N GLN A 138 31.39 0.08 1.60
CA GLN A 138 30.25 0.19 0.68
C GLN A 138 28.93 -0.09 1.39
N LEU A 139 28.89 -1.11 2.26
CA LEU A 139 27.68 -1.44 3.02
C LEU A 139 27.32 -0.35 4.04
N ARG A 140 28.32 0.33 4.62
CA ARG A 140 28.12 1.45 5.55
C ARG A 140 27.45 2.64 4.87
N GLU A 141 27.73 2.89 3.58
CA GLU A 141 27.11 3.98 2.80
C GLU A 141 25.59 3.80 2.61
N CYS A 142 25.07 2.58 2.78
CA CYS A 142 23.63 2.29 2.77
C CYS A 142 22.91 2.76 4.04
N PHE A 143 23.64 3.23 5.06
CA PHE A 143 23.08 3.74 6.30
C PHE A 143 23.25 5.26 6.41
N GLU A 144 22.36 5.90 7.14
CA GLU A 144 22.61 7.23 7.65
C GLU A 144 23.85 7.23 8.57
N GLU A 145 24.65 8.29 8.54
CA GLU A 145 25.94 8.33 9.24
C GLU A 145 25.78 8.07 10.75
N GLU A 146 24.82 8.76 11.39
CA GLU A 146 24.56 8.66 12.82
C GLU A 146 24.13 7.25 13.27
N VAL A 147 23.57 6.43 12.37
CA VAL A 147 23.18 5.05 12.66
C VAL A 147 24.40 4.15 12.88
N THR A 148 25.48 4.37 12.13
CA THR A 148 26.67 3.49 12.16
C THR A 148 27.90 4.11 12.84
N LYS A 149 27.87 5.41 13.14
CA LYS A 149 28.97 6.19 13.73
C LYS A 149 29.61 5.57 14.97
N LYS A 150 28.81 4.90 15.81
CA LYS A 150 29.29 4.28 17.06
C LYS A 150 29.99 2.92 16.88
N TYR A 151 30.02 2.38 15.65
CA TYR A 151 30.61 1.07 15.37
C TYR A 151 31.84 1.22 14.49
N ASP A 152 32.94 0.57 14.89
CA ASP A 152 34.07 0.35 13.99
C ASP A 152 33.70 -0.65 12.86
N ASP A 153 34.54 -0.73 11.84
CA ASP A 153 34.30 -1.57 10.67
C ASP A 153 34.26 -3.07 11.01
N VAL A 154 34.99 -3.53 12.03
CA VAL A 154 35.03 -4.94 12.41
C VAL A 154 33.73 -5.34 13.10
N ALA A 155 33.28 -4.53 14.06
CA ALA A 155 32.03 -4.72 14.77
C ALA A 155 30.83 -4.63 13.82
N LEU A 156 30.81 -3.65 12.92
CA LEU A 156 29.75 -3.52 11.92
C LEU A 156 29.73 -4.70 10.95
N ALA A 157 30.89 -5.15 10.45
CA ALA A 157 30.97 -6.29 9.54
C ALA A 157 30.47 -7.58 10.19
N TRP A 158 30.85 -7.84 11.45
CA TRP A 158 30.36 -9.00 12.21
C TRP A 158 28.84 -8.95 12.41
N MET A 159 28.32 -7.81 12.83
CA MET A 159 26.88 -7.60 13.03
C MET A 159 26.10 -7.88 11.75
N LEU A 160 26.48 -7.22 10.65
CA LEU A 160 25.83 -7.37 9.36
C LEU A 160 25.93 -8.81 8.86
N PHE A 161 27.10 -9.45 8.99
CA PHE A 161 27.26 -10.84 8.61
C PHE A 161 26.28 -11.77 9.35
N VAL A 162 26.22 -11.69 10.68
CA VAL A 162 25.32 -12.54 11.48
C VAL A 162 23.87 -12.26 11.13
N ASP A 163 23.46 -10.99 11.08
CA ASP A 163 22.08 -10.61 10.84
C ASP A 163 21.64 -10.96 9.41
N GLY A 164 22.48 -10.72 8.40
CA GLY A 164 22.22 -11.09 7.01
C GLY A 164 22.08 -12.60 6.81
N CYS A 165 22.96 -13.40 7.43
CA CYS A 165 22.84 -14.87 7.42
C CYS A 165 21.56 -15.34 8.11
N ALA A 166 21.23 -14.75 9.27
CA ALA A 166 20.03 -15.08 10.02
C ALA A 166 18.75 -14.76 9.23
N ILE A 167 18.69 -13.60 8.56
CA ILE A 167 17.56 -13.18 7.71
C ILE A 167 17.36 -14.15 6.55
N LEU A 168 18.42 -14.48 5.80
CA LEU A 168 18.31 -15.40 4.66
C LEU A 168 17.85 -16.80 5.10
N GLN A 169 18.42 -17.31 6.20
CA GLN A 169 18.03 -18.62 6.71
C GLN A 169 16.60 -18.60 7.27
N TYR A 170 16.19 -17.52 7.93
CA TYR A 170 14.82 -17.35 8.40
C TYR A 170 13.83 -17.42 7.24
N ILE A 171 14.07 -16.61 6.19
CA ILE A 171 13.20 -16.55 5.01
C ILE A 171 13.15 -17.91 4.31
N PHE A 172 14.30 -18.58 4.18
CA PHE A 172 14.37 -19.94 3.64
C PHE A 172 13.53 -20.94 4.46
N CYS A 173 13.64 -20.88 5.79
CA CYS A 173 12.85 -21.72 6.68
C CYS A 173 11.34 -21.42 6.60
N ALA A 174 10.96 -20.15 6.45
CA ALA A 174 9.57 -19.75 6.26
C ALA A 174 9.01 -20.26 4.93
N ALA A 175 9.72 -20.05 3.82
CA ALA A 175 9.30 -20.47 2.50
C ALA A 175 9.22 -22.00 2.33
N LYS A 176 10.08 -22.75 3.04
CA LYS A 176 10.16 -24.22 2.96
C LYS A 176 9.53 -24.96 4.14
N ASN A 177 8.87 -24.26 5.07
CA ASN A 177 8.28 -24.82 6.29
C ASN A 177 9.27 -25.62 7.18
N LYS A 178 10.50 -25.14 7.36
CA LYS A 178 11.59 -25.84 8.09
C LYS A 178 11.84 -25.37 9.53
N PHE A 179 10.99 -24.52 10.11
CA PHE A 179 11.20 -24.02 11.47
C PHE A 179 11.13 -25.10 12.56
N VAL A 180 10.37 -26.18 12.33
CA VAL A 180 10.24 -27.31 13.27
C VAL A 180 11.60 -27.94 13.58
N GLU A 181 12.49 -28.00 12.60
CA GLU A 181 13.84 -28.57 12.73
C GLU A 181 14.74 -27.72 13.64
N LEU A 182 14.42 -26.43 13.79
CA LEU A 182 15.22 -25.47 14.54
C LEU A 182 14.76 -25.29 15.99
N ASN A 183 13.70 -25.97 16.44
CA ASN A 183 13.16 -25.84 17.80
C ASN A 183 12.98 -24.36 18.24
N ILE A 184 12.61 -23.49 17.28
CA ILE A 184 12.24 -22.10 17.53
C ILE A 184 10.73 -22.12 17.76
N LYS A 185 10.27 -21.44 18.80
CA LYS A 185 8.83 -21.41 19.11
C LYS A 185 8.07 -20.65 18.02
N ASN A 186 6.85 -21.11 17.70
CA ASN A 186 6.03 -20.54 16.63
C ASN A 186 5.66 -19.07 16.85
N ASP A 187 5.44 -18.65 18.09
CA ASP A 187 5.20 -17.26 18.47
C ASP A 187 6.43 -16.38 18.18
N SER A 188 7.63 -16.85 18.53
CA SER A 188 8.88 -16.17 18.18
C SER A 188 9.08 -16.05 16.67
N VAL A 189 8.70 -17.08 15.89
CA VAL A 189 8.73 -17.03 14.42
C VAL A 189 7.75 -15.96 13.92
N ALA A 190 6.48 -16.02 14.32
CA ALA A 190 5.47 -15.06 13.87
C ALA A 190 5.85 -13.60 14.15
N PHE A 191 6.41 -13.31 15.32
CA PHE A 191 6.86 -11.96 15.65
C PHE A 191 8.18 -11.57 14.96
N ALA A 192 9.10 -12.51 14.74
CA ALA A 192 10.31 -12.24 13.95
C ALA A 192 9.98 -11.91 12.48
N GLN A 193 8.91 -12.46 11.91
CA GLN A 193 8.42 -12.05 10.59
C GLN A 193 8.04 -10.56 10.54
N GLN A 194 7.44 -10.03 11.60
CA GLN A 194 7.13 -8.59 11.69
C GLN A 194 8.42 -7.77 11.78
N ASP A 195 9.36 -8.22 12.61
CA ASP A 195 10.65 -7.56 12.83
C ASP A 195 11.46 -7.38 11.53
N LEU A 196 11.31 -8.27 10.54
CA LEU A 196 11.99 -8.18 9.24
C LEU A 196 11.57 -6.96 8.39
N PHE A 197 10.40 -6.39 8.66
CA PHE A 197 9.84 -5.28 7.87
C PHE A 197 9.75 -3.98 8.66
N LEU A 198 10.39 -3.90 9.83
CA LEU A 198 10.49 -2.63 10.56
C LEU A 198 11.58 -1.77 9.94
N LEU A 199 11.29 -0.49 9.69
CA LEU A 199 12.22 0.47 9.06
C LEU A 199 13.53 0.56 9.85
N GLU A 200 13.45 0.53 11.18
CA GLU A 200 14.61 0.62 12.06
C GLU A 200 15.34 -0.72 12.30
N ASN A 201 14.90 -1.78 11.63
CA ASN A 201 15.39 -3.13 11.84
C ASN A 201 15.83 -3.77 10.52
N GLN A 202 16.51 -3.00 9.69
CA GLN A 202 16.92 -3.37 8.34
C GLN A 202 18.44 -3.61 8.22
N VAL A 203 18.80 -4.45 7.25
CA VAL A 203 20.15 -4.57 6.70
C VAL A 203 20.12 -4.27 5.21
N PRO A 204 21.25 -3.87 4.58
CA PRO A 204 21.27 -3.56 3.16
C PRO A 204 20.92 -4.79 2.32
N TYR A 205 20.06 -4.66 1.31
CA TYR A 205 19.75 -5.77 0.42
C TYR A 205 20.99 -6.24 -0.36
N GLY A 206 21.90 -5.32 -0.67
CA GLY A 206 23.20 -5.64 -1.29
C GLY A 206 24.04 -6.64 -0.47
N LEU A 207 23.93 -6.61 0.87
CA LEU A 207 24.53 -7.62 1.74
C LEU A 207 23.86 -8.99 1.56
N LEU A 208 22.52 -9.02 1.49
CA LEU A 208 21.78 -10.26 1.26
C LEU A 208 22.18 -10.88 -0.09
N LYS A 209 22.28 -10.08 -1.16
CA LYS A 209 22.77 -10.55 -2.47
C LYS A 209 24.19 -11.10 -2.41
N LEU A 210 25.09 -10.41 -1.68
CA LEU A 210 26.45 -10.88 -1.48
C LEU A 210 26.45 -12.26 -0.81
N LEU A 211 25.72 -12.43 0.29
CA LEU A 211 25.64 -13.70 1.01
C LEU A 211 25.00 -14.81 0.16
N MET A 212 23.93 -14.50 -0.56
CA MET A 212 23.28 -15.45 -1.49
C MET A 212 24.25 -15.94 -2.57
N SER A 213 24.98 -15.03 -3.23
CA SER A 213 25.96 -15.42 -4.26
C SER A 213 27.10 -16.27 -3.68
N LEU A 214 27.60 -15.93 -2.50
CA LEU A 214 28.68 -16.67 -1.84
C LEU A 214 28.24 -18.05 -1.35
N SER A 215 26.95 -18.23 -1.05
CA SER A 215 26.39 -19.52 -0.61
C SER A 215 26.39 -20.61 -1.69
N GLY A 216 26.46 -20.21 -2.97
CA GLY A 216 26.24 -21.12 -4.10
C GLY A 216 24.78 -21.56 -4.28
N LYS A 217 23.84 -20.98 -3.53
CA LYS A 217 22.39 -21.26 -3.54
C LYS A 217 21.56 -20.02 -3.87
N GLU A 218 22.12 -19.11 -4.66
CA GLU A 218 21.50 -17.81 -4.97
C GLU A 218 20.06 -17.94 -5.48
N VAL A 219 19.81 -18.85 -6.43
CA VAL A 219 18.46 -19.09 -6.96
C VAL A 219 17.48 -19.54 -5.87
N GLU A 220 17.90 -20.47 -5.01
CA GLU A 220 17.04 -21.01 -3.95
C GLU A 220 16.66 -19.95 -2.91
N PHE A 221 17.60 -19.06 -2.56
CA PHE A 221 17.32 -17.94 -1.66
C PHE A 221 16.46 -16.87 -2.33
N SER A 222 16.73 -16.51 -3.59
CA SER A 222 15.90 -15.54 -4.33
C SER A 222 14.45 -16.02 -4.46
N GLU A 223 14.22 -17.29 -4.84
CA GLU A 223 12.88 -17.89 -4.86
C GLU A 223 12.22 -17.90 -3.48
N SER A 224 13.01 -18.10 -2.42
CA SER A 224 12.50 -18.07 -1.04
C SER A 224 12.10 -16.66 -0.62
N ILE A 225 12.85 -15.63 -1.02
CA ILE A 225 12.49 -14.22 -0.80
C ILE A 225 11.21 -13.88 -1.57
N GLU A 226 11.12 -14.22 -2.85
CA GLU A 226 9.93 -13.99 -3.67
C GLU A 226 8.68 -14.65 -3.05
N HIS A 227 8.79 -15.93 -2.67
CA HIS A 227 7.69 -16.65 -2.01
C HIS A 227 7.34 -16.04 -0.65
N PHE A 228 8.34 -15.61 0.13
CA PHE A 228 8.11 -15.00 1.44
C PHE A 228 7.41 -13.65 1.31
N ILE A 229 7.85 -12.78 0.39
CA ILE A 229 7.17 -11.50 0.12
C ILE A 229 5.74 -11.75 -0.39
N GLY A 230 5.55 -12.69 -1.33
CA GLY A 230 4.21 -13.07 -1.82
C GLY A 230 3.27 -13.56 -0.71
N SER A 231 3.81 -14.32 0.26
CA SER A 231 3.02 -14.76 1.42
C SER A 231 2.59 -13.61 2.33
N VAL A 232 3.38 -12.55 2.42
CA VAL A 232 3.09 -11.36 3.22
C VAL A 232 2.08 -10.45 2.50
N THR A 233 2.15 -10.35 1.17
CA THR A 233 1.22 -9.55 0.36
C THR A 233 -0.08 -10.29 0.03
N TYR A 234 -0.24 -11.54 0.49
CA TYR A 234 -1.35 -12.45 0.16
C TYR A 234 -1.53 -12.69 -1.36
N ASP A 235 -0.46 -12.54 -2.14
CA ASP A 235 -0.45 -12.90 -3.55
C ASP A 235 -0.06 -14.37 -3.70
N GLN A 236 -1.04 -15.22 -4.02
CA GLN A 236 -0.76 -16.63 -4.31
C GLN A 236 -0.41 -16.87 -5.78
N GLN A 237 -0.72 -15.96 -6.72
CA GLN A 237 -0.59 -16.22 -8.16
C GLN A 237 -0.56 -14.94 -9.00
N THR A 238 0.55 -14.19 -9.02
CA THR A 238 0.94 -13.44 -10.21
C THR A 238 2.42 -13.64 -10.54
N LYS A 239 2.70 -14.22 -11.72
CA LYS A 239 4.05 -14.12 -12.31
C LYS A 239 4.24 -12.66 -12.74
N PRO A 240 5.39 -12.02 -12.44
CA PRO A 240 5.65 -10.67 -12.92
C PRO A 240 5.55 -10.63 -14.45
N GLN A 241 4.57 -9.90 -14.98
CA GLN A 241 4.53 -9.55 -16.39
C GLN A 241 5.37 -8.28 -16.59
N GLN A 242 6.40 -8.44 -17.43
CA GLN A 242 7.35 -7.44 -17.94
C GLN A 242 8.47 -7.00 -16.97
N LYS A 243 9.68 -7.49 -17.26
CA LYS A 243 10.96 -6.95 -16.81
C LYS A 243 11.15 -5.54 -17.37
N GLN A 244 10.77 -4.53 -16.60
CA GLN A 244 11.42 -3.23 -16.68
C GLN A 244 12.74 -3.30 -15.88
N GLU A 245 13.73 -2.45 -16.18
CA GLU A 245 15.01 -2.42 -15.46
C GLU A 245 14.75 -2.12 -13.97
N GLU A 246 14.68 -3.19 -13.20
CA GLU A 246 14.29 -3.19 -11.79
C GLU A 246 15.50 -2.70 -10.99
N ARG A 247 15.38 -1.50 -10.41
CA ARG A 247 16.37 -1.01 -9.44
C ARG A 247 16.45 -2.01 -8.30
N ASP A 248 17.66 -2.37 -7.89
CA ASP A 248 17.86 -3.19 -6.70
C ASP A 248 17.23 -2.49 -5.49
N PRO A 249 16.40 -3.20 -4.70
CA PRO A 249 15.83 -2.63 -3.50
C PRO A 249 16.93 -2.30 -2.49
N THR A 250 16.67 -1.30 -1.67
CA THR A 250 17.62 -0.82 -0.64
C THR A 250 17.72 -1.83 0.50
N HIS A 251 16.58 -2.37 0.93
CA HIS A 251 16.42 -3.35 2.01
C HIS A 251 15.07 -4.10 1.82
N LEU A 252 14.73 -5.02 2.74
CA LEU A 252 13.53 -5.86 2.59
C LEU A 252 12.21 -5.08 2.65
N LEU A 253 12.14 -4.03 3.46
CA LEU A 253 10.96 -3.16 3.49
C LEU A 253 10.74 -2.41 2.16
N ASP A 254 11.81 -2.00 1.47
CA ASP A 254 11.75 -1.38 0.13
C ASP A 254 11.27 -2.38 -0.93
N LEU A 255 11.74 -3.63 -0.84
CA LEU A 255 11.26 -4.73 -1.67
C LEU A 255 9.76 -4.97 -1.46
N LEU A 256 9.31 -5.06 -0.19
CA LEU A 256 7.89 -5.22 0.14
C LEU A 256 7.04 -4.08 -0.43
N ARG A 257 7.49 -2.82 -0.25
CA ARG A 257 6.81 -1.65 -0.79
C ARG A 257 6.68 -1.71 -2.31
N THR A 258 7.78 -1.99 -3.00
CA THR A 258 7.81 -2.07 -4.46
C THR A 258 6.94 -3.20 -4.97
N THR A 259 6.90 -4.34 -4.28
CA THR A 259 5.97 -5.43 -4.63
C THR A 259 4.51 -4.99 -4.49
N LEU A 260 4.14 -4.33 -3.37
CA LEU A 260 2.76 -3.84 -3.15
C LEU A 260 2.32 -2.83 -4.24
N LEU A 261 3.22 -1.91 -4.60
CA LEU A 261 2.98 -0.85 -5.58
C LEU A 261 3.16 -1.28 -7.04
N GLY A 262 3.73 -2.45 -7.31
CA GLY A 262 4.11 -2.85 -8.67
C GLY A 262 5.19 -1.94 -9.29
N PRO A 263 5.52 -2.16 -10.57
CA PRO A 263 6.55 -1.37 -11.26
C PRO A 263 6.14 0.11 -11.35
N LEU A 264 7.08 1.00 -11.01
CA LEU A 264 6.93 2.45 -11.16
C LEU A 264 6.59 2.78 -12.62
N GLN A 265 5.35 3.21 -12.86
CA GLN A 265 4.98 3.76 -14.17
C GLN A 265 5.66 5.12 -14.32
N PRO A 266 6.40 5.39 -15.41
CA PRO A 266 6.98 6.72 -15.61
C PRO A 266 5.85 7.75 -15.65
N ARG A 267 5.97 8.81 -14.83
CA ARG A 267 5.09 9.98 -14.85
C ARG A 267 4.99 10.49 -16.29
N LYS A 268 3.90 10.18 -16.99
CA LYS A 268 3.53 10.89 -18.22
C LYS A 268 2.80 12.15 -17.80
N PRO A 269 3.21 13.35 -18.25
CA PRO A 269 2.55 14.59 -17.89
C PRO A 269 1.08 14.56 -18.30
N THR A 270 0.21 14.74 -17.30
CA THR A 270 -1.23 14.64 -17.42
C THR A 270 -1.82 15.94 -17.94
N HIS A 271 -1.94 16.08 -19.25
CA HIS A 271 -3.03 16.86 -19.83
C HIS A 271 -3.67 16.02 -20.93
N LEU A 272 -4.94 15.67 -20.74
CA LEU A 272 -5.98 15.47 -21.75
C LEU A 272 -7.17 14.79 -21.07
N ILE A 273 -8.15 15.58 -20.65
CA ILE A 273 -9.51 15.11 -20.36
C ILE A 273 -10.06 14.60 -21.69
N ASN A 274 -10.37 13.30 -21.79
CA ASN A 274 -11.08 12.78 -22.95
C ASN A 274 -12.53 12.50 -22.56
N VAL A 275 -13.43 13.36 -23.04
CA VAL A 275 -14.89 13.30 -22.91
C VAL A 275 -15.41 12.15 -23.77
N HIS A 276 -15.12 10.90 -23.44
CA HIS A 276 -15.79 9.73 -24.05
C HIS A 276 -15.53 8.50 -23.17
N GLY A 277 -16.39 8.27 -22.17
CA GLY A 277 -16.76 6.95 -21.60
C GLY A 277 -15.73 5.84 -21.36
N HIS A 278 -14.43 6.10 -21.44
CA HIS A 278 -13.36 5.12 -21.36
C HIS A 278 -12.51 5.45 -20.14
N VAL A 279 -12.61 4.58 -19.13
CA VAL A 279 -11.84 4.60 -17.89
C VAL A 279 -10.35 4.77 -18.21
N LYS A 280 -9.76 5.91 -17.82
CA LYS A 280 -8.30 6.02 -17.78
C LYS A 280 -7.81 5.18 -16.61
N LYS A 281 -7.07 4.11 -16.91
CA LYS A 281 -6.35 3.33 -15.90
C LYS A 281 -5.29 4.20 -15.25
N ILE A 282 -5.49 4.60 -14.01
CA ILE A 282 -4.38 4.82 -13.09
C ILE A 282 -4.27 3.53 -12.28
N GLN A 283 -3.49 2.57 -12.80
CA GLN A 283 -3.12 1.39 -12.02
C GLN A 283 -2.07 1.84 -11.00
N ILE A 284 -2.50 2.17 -9.79
CA ILE A 284 -1.59 2.24 -8.63
C ILE A 284 -1.36 0.80 -8.19
N GLY A 285 -0.43 0.14 -8.86
CA GLY A 285 0.11 -1.16 -8.47
C GLY A 285 -0.75 -2.40 -8.61
N ASN A 286 -0.09 -3.53 -8.36
CA ASN A 286 -0.67 -4.85 -8.50
C ASN A 286 -1.61 -5.20 -7.33
N HIS A 287 -1.31 -4.72 -6.10
CA HIS A 287 -1.99 -5.15 -4.87
C HIS A 287 -2.75 -4.05 -4.13
N ILE A 288 -2.60 -2.78 -4.49
CA ILE A 288 -3.31 -1.65 -3.85
C ILE A 288 -4.09 -0.78 -4.85
N GLY A 289 -4.33 -1.29 -6.07
CA GLY A 289 -5.09 -0.56 -7.08
C GLY A 289 -6.52 -0.30 -6.62
N ILE A 290 -7.10 0.83 -6.99
CA ILE A 290 -8.53 1.11 -6.71
C ILE A 290 -9.14 1.61 -8.00
N ARG A 291 -10.31 1.08 -8.37
CA ARG A 291 -10.97 1.45 -9.63
C ARG A 291 -12.44 1.76 -9.39
N PHE A 292 -12.98 2.75 -10.08
CA PHE A 292 -14.40 3.05 -10.08
C PHE A 292 -15.05 2.66 -11.41
N GLY A 293 -16.19 1.99 -11.35
CA GLY A 293 -17.02 1.63 -12.49
C GLY A 293 -18.31 2.45 -12.48
N PHE A 294 -18.49 3.31 -13.49
CA PHE A 294 -19.54 4.33 -13.51
C PHE A 294 -20.99 3.81 -13.58
N TYR A 295 -21.21 2.59 -14.09
CA TYR A 295 -22.57 2.02 -14.18
C TYR A 295 -22.57 0.51 -13.90
N PRO A 296 -23.33 0.01 -12.90
CA PRO A 296 -24.28 0.72 -12.02
C PRO A 296 -23.65 1.53 -10.86
N GLY A 297 -22.34 1.79 -10.86
CA GLY A 297 -21.62 2.46 -9.76
C GLY A 297 -21.03 1.43 -8.81
N TYR A 298 -19.75 1.08 -9.00
CA TYR A 298 -19.06 0.14 -8.11
C TYR A 298 -17.60 0.54 -7.90
N LEU A 299 -17.11 0.28 -6.70
CA LEU A 299 -15.71 0.42 -6.33
C LEU A 299 -15.03 -0.95 -6.37
N SER A 300 -13.94 -1.06 -7.11
CA SER A 300 -13.14 -2.27 -7.25
C SER A 300 -11.93 -2.17 -6.33
N LEU A 301 -11.88 -3.03 -5.32
CA LEU A 301 -10.83 -3.06 -4.28
C LEU A 301 -10.13 -4.42 -4.24
N PRO A 302 -8.81 -4.45 -4.01
CA PRO A 302 -8.09 -5.68 -3.73
C PRO A 302 -8.52 -6.19 -2.35
N PRO A 303 -8.68 -7.51 -2.16
CA PRO A 303 -8.97 -8.06 -0.85
C PRO A 303 -7.83 -7.77 0.14
N ILE A 304 -8.17 -7.41 1.37
CA ILE A 304 -7.24 -7.14 2.46
C ILE A 304 -7.54 -8.02 3.67
N THR A 305 -6.48 -8.59 4.24
CA THR A 305 -6.53 -9.30 5.52
C THR A 305 -6.02 -8.37 6.60
N VAL A 306 -6.82 -8.17 7.65
CA VAL A 306 -6.49 -7.29 8.78
C VAL A 306 -6.22 -8.13 10.01
N ASP A 307 -4.99 -8.07 10.52
CA ASP A 307 -4.52 -8.82 11.69
C ASP A 307 -3.54 -7.97 12.54
N ASP A 308 -2.99 -8.57 13.60
CA ASP A 308 -2.03 -7.90 14.51
C ASP A 308 -0.77 -7.35 13.82
N SER A 309 -0.47 -7.79 12.60
CA SER A 309 0.67 -7.31 11.80
C SER A 309 0.32 -6.15 10.88
N THR A 310 -0.96 -5.87 10.63
CA THR A 310 -1.41 -4.83 9.69
C THR A 310 -0.92 -3.44 10.12
N GLY A 311 -1.12 -3.07 11.39
CA GLY A 311 -0.65 -1.79 11.95
C GLY A 311 0.86 -1.60 11.84
N PRO A 312 1.70 -2.49 12.43
CA PRO A 312 3.15 -2.42 12.30
C PRO A 312 3.62 -2.33 10.84
N ARG A 313 3.05 -3.14 9.94
CA ARG A 313 3.44 -3.20 8.54
C ARG A 313 3.20 -1.86 7.83
N PHE A 314 1.98 -1.32 7.90
CA PHE A 314 1.67 -0.08 7.20
C PHE A 314 2.36 1.13 7.83
N MET A 315 2.47 1.21 9.16
CA MET A 315 3.20 2.31 9.80
C MET A 315 4.68 2.35 9.41
N ASN A 316 5.34 1.19 9.26
CA ASN A 316 6.73 1.16 8.80
C ASN A 316 6.86 1.50 7.30
N LEU A 317 5.90 1.09 6.46
CA LEU A 317 5.87 1.50 5.05
C LEU A 317 5.63 3.01 4.90
N ILE A 318 4.70 3.58 5.69
CA ILE A 318 4.43 5.02 5.75
C ILE A 318 5.67 5.77 6.23
N ALA A 319 6.28 5.32 7.33
CA ALA A 319 7.51 5.92 7.84
C ALA A 319 8.63 5.91 6.79
N TYR A 320 8.75 4.84 6.00
CA TYR A 320 9.69 4.75 4.90
C TYR A 320 9.38 5.76 3.78
N GLU A 321 8.11 5.99 3.45
CA GLU A 321 7.70 7.05 2.49
C GLU A 321 7.90 8.47 3.02
N MET A 322 7.92 8.66 4.33
CA MET A 322 8.14 9.98 4.94
C MET A 322 9.62 10.35 5.07
N CYS A 323 10.54 9.44 4.74
CA CYS A 323 11.96 9.74 4.75
C CYS A 323 12.33 10.75 3.64
N LEU A 324 13.14 11.75 3.98
CA LEU A 324 13.45 12.90 3.11
C LEU A 324 14.50 12.59 2.03
N ASP A 325 15.14 11.43 2.10
CA ASP A 325 16.38 11.09 1.41
C ASP A 325 16.19 10.43 0.04
N PHE A 326 14.96 10.14 -0.37
CA PHE A 326 14.67 9.62 -1.71
C PHE A 326 13.33 10.11 -2.28
N GLU A 327 13.23 10.15 -3.61
CA GLU A 327 11.97 10.44 -4.29
C GLU A 327 11.04 9.23 -4.17
N ASN A 328 9.86 9.43 -3.59
CA ASN A 328 8.81 8.44 -3.52
C ASN A 328 7.48 9.04 -4.03
N ASP A 329 6.52 8.17 -4.34
CA ASP A 329 5.22 8.53 -4.91
C ASP A 329 4.10 8.61 -3.85
N PHE A 330 4.43 8.41 -2.57
CA PHE A 330 3.51 8.28 -1.43
C PHE A 330 2.37 7.28 -1.69
N GLY A 331 2.61 6.24 -2.50
CA GLY A 331 1.58 5.29 -2.91
C GLY A 331 0.93 4.56 -1.73
N ILE A 332 1.71 4.14 -0.73
CA ILE A 332 1.17 3.47 0.46
C ILE A 332 0.38 4.44 1.32
N SER A 333 0.92 5.63 1.60
CA SER A 333 0.26 6.67 2.40
C SER A 333 -1.06 7.10 1.77
N SER A 334 -1.09 7.21 0.43
CA SER A 334 -2.31 7.53 -0.33
C SER A 334 -3.36 6.43 -0.25
N TYR A 335 -2.92 5.17 -0.30
CA TYR A 335 -3.82 4.02 -0.14
C TYR A 335 -4.42 3.96 1.27
N ILE A 336 -3.61 4.17 2.31
CA ILE A 336 -4.10 4.19 3.69
C ILE A 336 -5.04 5.37 3.93
N SER A 337 -4.73 6.57 3.42
CA SER A 337 -5.65 7.70 3.46
C SER A 337 -7.00 7.39 2.78
N PHE A 338 -6.98 6.65 1.67
CA PHE A 338 -8.22 6.22 1.02
C PHE A 338 -8.98 5.18 1.87
N LEU A 339 -8.31 4.20 2.46
CA LEU A 339 -8.95 3.23 3.35
C LEU A 339 -9.52 3.87 4.62
N ASP A 340 -8.83 4.84 5.20
CA ASP A 340 -9.34 5.65 6.32
C ASP A 340 -10.63 6.40 5.95
N SER A 341 -10.73 6.89 4.71
CA SER A 341 -11.98 7.51 4.23
C SER A 341 -13.12 6.51 3.98
N LEU A 342 -12.81 5.23 3.84
CA LEU A 342 -13.77 4.14 3.65
C LEU A 342 -14.18 3.46 4.95
N ILE A 343 -13.33 3.50 5.98
CA ILE A 343 -13.46 2.71 7.22
C ILE A 343 -13.39 3.68 8.39
N ASP A 344 -14.52 4.32 8.69
CA ASP A 344 -14.63 5.30 9.78
C ASP A 344 -15.25 4.65 11.02
N GLU A 345 -16.25 3.78 10.84
CA GLU A 345 -16.99 3.12 11.91
C GLU A 345 -17.13 1.59 11.73
N PRO A 346 -17.54 0.83 12.77
CA PRO A 346 -17.63 -0.63 12.69
C PRO A 346 -18.59 -1.16 11.62
N ASN A 347 -19.60 -0.37 11.21
CA ASN A 347 -20.54 -0.78 10.16
C ASN A 347 -19.85 -0.81 8.79
N ASP A 348 -18.93 0.11 8.52
CA ASP A 348 -18.15 0.13 7.28
C ASP A 348 -17.33 -1.16 7.15
N VAL A 349 -16.66 -1.55 8.23
CA VAL A 349 -15.91 -2.82 8.31
C VAL A 349 -16.83 -4.00 8.03
N LYS A 350 -18.01 -4.01 8.65
CA LYS A 350 -19.01 -5.09 8.46
C LYS A 350 -19.46 -5.19 7.00
N ASP A 351 -19.63 -4.08 6.30
CA ASP A 351 -20.06 -4.08 4.90
C ASP A 351 -18.93 -4.50 3.95
N LEU A 352 -17.69 -4.06 4.20
CA LEU A 352 -16.51 -4.57 3.48
C LEU A 352 -16.30 -6.08 3.69
N ARG A 353 -16.57 -6.59 4.90
CA ARG A 353 -16.54 -8.03 5.19
C ARG A 353 -17.61 -8.80 4.44
N LYS A 354 -18.86 -8.31 4.40
CA LYS A 354 -19.94 -8.93 3.61
C LYS A 354 -19.60 -8.95 2.12
N ALA A 355 -18.95 -7.90 1.63
CA ALA A 355 -18.47 -7.80 0.26
C ALA A 355 -17.25 -8.69 -0.03
N ARG A 356 -16.64 -9.30 1.00
CA ARG A 356 -15.39 -10.10 0.95
C ARG A 356 -14.15 -9.29 0.57
N VAL A 357 -14.22 -7.96 0.63
CA VAL A 357 -13.04 -7.08 0.48
C VAL A 357 -12.16 -7.16 1.72
N LEU A 358 -12.74 -7.22 2.91
CA LEU A 358 -11.99 -7.23 4.17
C LEU A 358 -12.17 -8.56 4.90
N PHE A 359 -11.05 -9.18 5.28
CA PHE A 359 -11.02 -10.34 6.17
C PHE A 359 -10.46 -9.93 7.52
N ASN A 360 -11.32 -9.94 8.54
CA ASN A 360 -10.97 -9.51 9.90
C ASN A 360 -10.43 -10.70 10.72
N PHE A 361 -9.15 -10.61 11.09
CA PHE A 361 -8.44 -11.50 12.02
C PHE A 361 -7.79 -10.72 13.18
N LEU A 362 -8.05 -9.42 13.30
CA LEU A 362 -7.54 -8.56 14.36
C LEU A 362 -8.39 -8.70 15.63
N GLY A 363 -9.72 -8.73 15.46
CA GLY A 363 -10.64 -8.76 16.60
C GLY A 363 -12.05 -8.34 16.20
N SER A 364 -12.60 -7.37 16.91
CA SER A 364 -13.89 -6.75 16.63
C SER A 364 -13.84 -5.83 15.41
N ASP A 365 -15.01 -5.51 14.84
CA ASP A 365 -15.09 -4.52 13.76
C ASP A 365 -14.71 -3.11 14.25
N GLN A 366 -14.90 -2.82 15.54
CA GLN A 366 -14.44 -1.57 16.16
C GLN A 366 -12.91 -1.46 16.16
N GLU A 367 -12.20 -2.52 16.56
CA GLU A 367 -10.74 -2.51 16.58
C GLU A 367 -10.14 -2.32 15.18
N VAL A 368 -10.82 -2.79 14.12
CA VAL A 368 -10.40 -2.54 12.74
C VAL A 368 -10.61 -1.09 12.34
N ALA A 369 -11.77 -0.50 12.66
CA ALA A 369 -12.03 0.92 12.38
C ALA A 369 -11.05 1.82 13.14
N ASP A 370 -10.85 1.57 14.44
CA ASP A 370 -9.89 2.30 15.26
C ASP A 370 -8.46 2.21 14.70
N LEU A 371 -8.06 1.05 14.17
CA LEU A 371 -6.76 0.89 13.54
C LEU A 371 -6.60 1.79 12.32
N PHE A 372 -7.54 1.77 11.36
CA PHE A 372 -7.45 2.57 10.14
C PHE A 372 -7.53 4.07 10.41
N ASN A 373 -8.43 4.49 11.32
CA ASN A 373 -8.51 5.86 11.80
C ASN A 373 -7.19 6.32 12.42
N ALA A 374 -6.55 5.49 13.25
CA ALA A 374 -5.29 5.82 13.88
C ALA A 374 -4.15 5.96 12.84
N ILE A 375 -3.96 4.99 11.95
CA ILE A 375 -2.84 5.03 10.98
C ILE A 375 -3.10 6.01 9.82
N GLY A 376 -4.35 6.40 9.58
CA GLY A 376 -4.75 7.42 8.61
C GLY A 376 -4.58 8.86 9.11
N THR A 377 -4.44 9.04 10.42
CA THR A 377 -4.25 10.36 11.05
C THR A 377 -2.88 10.94 10.68
N ASP A 378 -2.83 12.25 10.42
CA ASP A 378 -1.61 13.02 10.11
C ASP A 378 -0.80 12.52 8.89
N LEU A 379 -1.45 11.77 7.98
CA LEU A 379 -0.85 11.42 6.70
C LEU A 379 -0.85 12.61 5.75
N VAL A 380 0.24 12.75 5.00
CA VAL A 380 0.33 13.67 3.85
C VAL A 380 0.36 12.81 2.57
N PRO A 381 -0.82 12.34 2.08
CA PRO A 381 -0.87 11.52 0.88
C PRO A 381 -0.50 12.33 -0.36
N ASN A 382 -0.15 11.64 -1.45
CA ASN A 382 -0.01 12.30 -2.74
C ASN A 382 -1.37 12.82 -3.18
N LEU A 383 -1.48 14.14 -3.30
CA LEU A 383 -2.72 14.82 -3.68
C LEU A 383 -3.27 14.34 -5.01
N GLU A 384 -2.47 13.81 -5.93
CA GLU A 384 -2.93 13.30 -7.23
C GLU A 384 -3.37 11.83 -7.17
N ALA A 385 -2.96 11.09 -6.15
CA ALA A 385 -3.28 9.67 -6.03
C ALA A 385 -4.78 9.47 -5.79
N TYR A 386 -5.38 8.58 -6.60
CA TYR A 386 -6.82 8.28 -6.59
C TYR A 386 -7.75 9.48 -6.81
N ASN A 387 -7.26 10.66 -7.25
CA ASN A 387 -8.11 11.82 -7.52
C ASN A 387 -9.19 11.55 -8.57
N ASP A 388 -8.84 10.83 -9.64
CA ASP A 388 -9.80 10.44 -10.67
C ASP A 388 -10.90 9.52 -10.08
N VAL A 389 -10.54 8.62 -9.18
CA VAL A 389 -11.49 7.74 -8.48
C VAL A 389 -12.41 8.58 -7.57
N LYS A 390 -11.84 9.45 -6.73
CA LYS A 390 -12.60 10.36 -5.85
C LYS A 390 -13.54 11.25 -6.66
N PHE A 391 -13.06 11.83 -7.76
CA PHE A 391 -13.85 12.68 -8.65
C PHE A 391 -15.01 11.91 -9.31
N GLN A 392 -14.77 10.68 -9.77
CA GLN A 392 -15.84 9.87 -10.37
C GLN A 392 -16.91 9.46 -9.36
N ILE A 393 -16.51 9.16 -8.12
CA ILE A 393 -17.45 8.91 -7.04
C ILE A 393 -18.29 10.16 -6.76
N GLN A 394 -17.66 11.33 -6.60
CA GLN A 394 -18.35 12.59 -6.37
C GLN A 394 -19.37 12.87 -7.48
N LYS A 395 -18.95 12.74 -8.74
CA LYS A 395 -19.81 12.91 -9.91
C LYS A 395 -21.00 11.93 -9.94
N TYR A 396 -20.82 10.72 -9.43
CA TYR A 396 -21.90 9.74 -9.31
C TYR A 396 -22.94 10.21 -8.29
N TYR A 397 -22.52 10.68 -7.12
CA TYR A 397 -23.41 11.19 -6.07
C TYR A 397 -24.14 12.48 -6.45
N GLU A 398 -23.47 13.40 -7.15
CA GLU A 398 -24.08 14.65 -7.64
C GLU A 398 -25.14 14.41 -8.73
N ASN A 399 -25.10 13.27 -9.41
CA ASN A 399 -26.05 12.94 -10.46
C ASN A 399 -27.29 12.25 -9.89
N SER A 400 -28.34 13.03 -9.58
CA SER A 400 -29.59 12.54 -9.00
C SER A 400 -30.26 11.41 -9.80
N TRP A 401 -30.08 11.37 -11.12
CA TRP A 401 -30.59 10.29 -11.95
C TRP A 401 -29.85 8.97 -11.70
N MET A 402 -28.54 9.03 -11.47
CA MET A 402 -27.71 7.84 -11.20
C MET A 402 -27.99 7.28 -9.81
N THR A 403 -28.10 8.13 -8.80
CA THR A 403 -28.51 7.73 -7.44
C THR A 403 -29.91 7.13 -7.44
N TRP A 404 -30.87 7.75 -8.12
CA TRP A 404 -32.23 7.20 -8.25
C TRP A 404 -32.24 5.85 -8.98
N MET A 405 -31.51 5.72 -10.09
CA MET A 405 -31.47 4.46 -10.85
C MET A 405 -30.77 3.33 -10.08
N ALA A 406 -29.75 3.65 -9.29
CA ALA A 406 -29.10 2.69 -8.40
C ALA A 406 -30.05 2.19 -7.31
N GLN A 407 -30.80 3.09 -6.68
CA GLN A 407 -31.87 2.73 -5.73
C GLN A 407 -32.93 1.83 -6.38
N VAL A 408 -33.41 2.18 -7.58
CA VAL A 408 -34.38 1.36 -8.32
C VAL A 408 -33.82 -0.04 -8.63
N LEU A 409 -32.56 -0.13 -9.07
CA LEU A 409 -31.91 -1.41 -9.31
C LEU A 409 -31.78 -2.24 -8.02
N HIS A 410 -31.40 -1.60 -6.92
CA HIS A 410 -31.25 -2.23 -5.62
C HIS A 410 -32.59 -2.74 -5.05
N ASP A 411 -33.62 -1.89 -5.02
CA ASP A 411 -34.89 -2.18 -4.35
C ASP A 411 -35.82 -3.06 -5.19
N HIS A 412 -35.82 -2.88 -6.51
CA HIS A 412 -36.78 -3.54 -7.39
C HIS A 412 -36.17 -4.66 -8.24
N PHE A 413 -34.87 -4.64 -8.52
CA PHE A 413 -34.21 -5.60 -9.41
C PHE A 413 -33.16 -6.48 -8.72
N SER A 414 -33.17 -6.55 -7.39
CA SER A 414 -32.32 -7.44 -6.59
C SER A 414 -32.71 -8.92 -6.69
N SER A 415 -33.89 -9.25 -7.24
CA SER A 415 -34.35 -10.62 -7.49
C SER A 415 -34.40 -10.92 -9.00
N PRO A 416 -33.87 -12.06 -9.46
CA PRO A 416 -34.01 -12.47 -10.87
C PRO A 416 -35.48 -12.55 -11.33
N TRP A 417 -36.41 -12.85 -10.41
CA TRP A 417 -37.83 -12.97 -10.72
C TRP A 417 -38.51 -11.62 -10.99
N THR A 418 -38.10 -10.55 -10.32
CA THR A 418 -38.65 -9.21 -10.56
C THR A 418 -38.20 -8.68 -11.92
N ILE A 419 -36.98 -9.01 -12.36
CA ILE A 419 -36.51 -8.73 -13.72
C ILE A 419 -37.39 -9.42 -14.77
N ILE A 420 -37.66 -10.72 -14.60
CA ILE A 420 -38.50 -11.50 -15.55
C ILE A 420 -39.93 -10.95 -15.58
N ALA A 421 -40.51 -10.65 -14.42
CA ALA A 421 -41.85 -10.08 -14.33
C ALA A 421 -41.93 -8.72 -15.05
N PHE A 422 -40.93 -7.85 -14.84
CA PHE A 422 -40.85 -6.55 -15.50
C PHE A 422 -40.73 -6.68 -17.02
N LEU A 423 -39.88 -7.59 -17.51
CA LEU A 423 -39.76 -7.88 -18.94
C LEU A 423 -41.07 -8.43 -19.53
N GLY A 424 -41.80 -9.25 -18.78
CA GLY A 424 -43.12 -9.75 -19.16
C GLY A 424 -44.14 -8.61 -19.32
N VAL A 425 -44.16 -7.65 -18.39
CA VAL A 425 -45.02 -6.46 -18.48
C VAL A 425 -44.67 -5.61 -19.70
N LEU A 426 -43.38 -5.36 -19.94
CA LEU A 426 -42.92 -4.60 -21.12
C LEU A 426 -43.30 -5.29 -22.43
N LEU A 427 -43.14 -6.60 -22.51
CA LEU A 427 -43.56 -7.38 -23.67
C LEU A 427 -45.07 -7.28 -23.88
N GLY A 428 -45.86 -7.41 -22.82
CA GLY A 428 -47.32 -7.27 -22.87
C GLY A 428 -47.77 -5.89 -23.33
N LEU A 429 -47.14 -4.82 -22.84
CA LEU A 429 -47.40 -3.45 -23.28
C LEU A 429 -47.02 -3.25 -24.75
N GLY A 430 -45.88 -3.79 -25.18
CA GLY A 430 -45.45 -3.75 -26.58
C GLY A 430 -46.47 -4.42 -27.51
N LEU A 431 -46.92 -5.63 -27.15
CA LEU A 431 -47.95 -6.34 -27.90
C LEU A 431 -49.26 -5.55 -27.95
N THR A 432 -49.65 -4.90 -26.85
CA THR A 432 -50.87 -4.08 -26.79
C THR A 432 -50.76 -2.84 -27.68
N ALA A 433 -49.59 -2.19 -27.69
CA ALA A 433 -49.33 -1.06 -28.59
C ALA A 433 -49.37 -1.49 -30.06
N THR A 434 -48.76 -2.63 -30.39
CA THR A 434 -48.82 -3.20 -31.75
C THR A 434 -50.25 -3.52 -32.16
N GLN A 435 -51.03 -4.17 -31.28
CA GLN A 435 -52.45 -4.46 -31.52
C GLN A 435 -53.26 -3.17 -31.76
N THR A 436 -53.03 -2.14 -30.95
CA THR A 436 -53.70 -0.85 -31.07
C THR A 436 -53.34 -0.15 -32.38
N TRP A 437 -52.07 -0.19 -32.77
CA TRP A 437 -51.61 0.38 -34.04
C TRP A 437 -52.28 -0.31 -35.24
N TYR A 438 -52.33 -1.64 -35.26
CA TYR A 438 -53.05 -2.37 -36.32
C TYR A 438 -54.54 -2.07 -36.32
N ALA A 439 -55.17 -1.87 -35.16
CA ALA A 439 -56.59 -1.53 -35.09
C ALA A 439 -56.90 -0.11 -35.64
N VAL A 440 -55.96 0.83 -35.50
CA VAL A 440 -56.11 2.22 -35.99
C VAL A 440 -55.70 2.36 -37.45
N ASP A 441 -54.63 1.68 -37.88
CA ASP A 441 -54.07 1.74 -39.24
C ASP A 441 -54.63 0.63 -40.16
N SER A 442 -55.70 -0.05 -39.72
CA SER A 442 -56.39 -1.03 -40.56
C SER A 442 -56.93 -0.33 -41.81
N PRO A 443 -56.65 -0.84 -43.03
CA PRO A 443 -57.28 -0.33 -44.24
C PRO A 443 -58.80 -0.46 -44.11
N PRO A 444 -59.58 0.47 -44.68
CA PRO A 444 -61.04 0.46 -44.58
C PRO A 444 -61.57 -0.91 -44.95
N GLY A 445 -62.44 -1.45 -44.10
CA GLY A 445 -63.05 -2.74 -44.35
C GLY A 445 -63.97 -2.66 -45.56
N PRO A 446 -64.31 -3.80 -46.19
CA PRO A 446 -65.25 -3.81 -47.32
C PRO A 446 -66.64 -3.24 -46.99
N CYS A 447 -66.95 -2.96 -45.72
CA CYS A 447 -68.18 -2.30 -45.26
C CYS A 447 -68.08 -0.77 -45.20
N ASP A 448 -66.87 -0.19 -45.16
CA ASP A 448 -66.69 1.27 -45.09
C ASP A 448 -67.01 1.94 -46.43
N ASP A 449 -66.81 1.22 -47.55
CA ASP A 449 -67.24 1.65 -48.88
C ASP A 449 -68.75 1.52 -49.11
N PHE A 450 -69.44 0.67 -48.34
CA PHE A 450 -70.92 0.59 -48.37
C PHE A 450 -71.57 1.83 -47.76
N CYS A 451 -70.91 2.50 -46.81
CA CYS A 451 -71.43 3.75 -46.22
C CYS A 451 -71.30 4.96 -47.16
N LYS A 452 -70.47 4.88 -48.21
CA LYS A 452 -70.35 5.93 -49.24
C LYS A 452 -71.40 5.81 -50.37
N LEU A 453 -72.20 4.74 -50.38
CA LEU A 453 -73.15 4.41 -51.47
C LEU A 453 -74.63 4.68 -51.14
N LYS A 454 -74.93 5.57 -50.18
CA LYS A 454 -76.30 6.06 -49.97
C LYS A 454 -76.33 7.57 -49.70
N LEU A 455 -76.72 8.34 -50.71
CA LEU A 455 -78.00 9.06 -50.76
C LEU A 455 -78.20 9.60 -52.20
N PRO A 456 -79.46 9.61 -52.70
CA PRO A 456 -79.82 10.02 -54.05
C PRO A 456 -79.71 11.53 -54.31
#